data_AF-A0AA91FRN6-F1
#
_entry.id   AF-A0AA91FRN6-F1
#
_cell.length_a   1.000
_cell.length_b   1.000
_cell.length_c   1.000
_cell.angle_alpha   90.00
_cell.angle_beta   90.00
_cell.angle_gamma   90.00
#
_symmetry.space_group_name_H-M   'P 1'
#
loop_
_entity.id
_entity.type
_entity.pdbx_description
1 polymer ?
#
loop_
_entity_poly.entity_id
_entity_poly.type
_entity_poly.pdbx_seq_one_letter_code
_entity_poly.pdbx_strand_id
1 'polypeptide(L)'
;MKPLAQKPTKPITSTRNTPQTFTLNKLAKPIVRDDIFSLPPAVYGTIYLTLIPLFGFLYSTLPNMQFNHENVGFLEAMYFSTITVTTTGFGDITPTNTFTRAFVMIEATIGVVSAGLFLNAITYQREENMSNLMDAYEARKEISYAFARLHSHDSLITLNMNTYLNRVNQLLGIESEQTPVAQSDREGRANLNRSPDLPAAPDAKVPQQLIGIHEPIPETLAFTNLQHLFNASARLTDDPRKPLIWYYYQALDELVNSIENLVRETETYRWADLESICIQYLSDIKSYDSSSYVLAEPNFEQQLADIQAQRQQDMLLISEYPSDKAVELSNENSLNPYIILFMGIQTTIDFIKKFQLRYQEIMQTI
;
A
#
# COMPACT_ATOMS: atom_id res chain seq x y z
N MET A 1 40.40 -34.23 40.94
CA MET A 1 40.07 -32.89 40.41
C MET A 1 38.63 -32.92 39.94
N LYS A 2 37.78 -32.04 40.49
CA LYS A 2 36.32 -32.01 40.27
C LYS A 2 35.96 -31.57 38.85
N PRO A 3 34.90 -32.11 38.23
CA PRO A 3 34.41 -31.64 36.94
C PRO A 3 33.62 -30.32 37.09
N LEU A 4 33.78 -29.40 36.13
CA LEU A 4 33.03 -28.14 36.07
C LEU A 4 31.54 -28.42 35.78
N ALA A 5 30.68 -27.84 36.62
CA ALA A 5 29.23 -27.90 36.45
C ALA A 5 28.78 -27.05 35.24
N GLN A 6 28.06 -27.67 34.31
CA GLN A 6 27.31 -27.01 33.25
C GLN A 6 26.12 -26.25 33.85
N LYS A 7 26.00 -24.98 33.51
CA LYS A 7 24.86 -24.12 33.87
C LYS A 7 23.72 -24.38 32.87
N PRO A 8 22.47 -24.59 33.31
CA PRO A 8 21.38 -24.95 32.39
C PRO A 8 20.97 -23.75 31.51
N THR A 9 20.95 -23.99 30.20
CA THR A 9 20.40 -23.12 29.15
C THR A 9 18.88 -23.02 29.28
N LYS A 10 18.36 -21.81 29.43
CA LYS A 10 16.91 -21.56 29.38
C LYS A 10 16.40 -21.66 27.93
N PRO A 11 15.19 -22.21 27.71
CA PRO A 11 14.60 -22.28 26.38
C PRO A 11 14.25 -20.88 25.87
N ILE A 12 14.65 -20.58 24.62
CA ILE A 12 14.26 -19.37 23.90
C ILE A 12 12.83 -19.58 23.42
N THR A 13 11.86 -19.04 24.17
CA THR A 13 10.47 -18.97 23.71
C THR A 13 10.38 -17.88 22.64
N SER A 14 10.16 -18.29 21.40
CA SER A 14 9.79 -17.44 20.28
C SER A 14 8.48 -16.70 20.61
N THR A 15 8.58 -15.40 20.88
CA THR A 15 7.41 -14.52 20.94
C THR A 15 6.93 -14.28 19.52
N ARG A 16 5.78 -14.87 19.17
CA ARG A 16 4.99 -14.52 17.99
C ARG A 16 4.81 -13.00 17.93
N ASN A 17 5.39 -12.36 16.92
CA ASN A 17 5.07 -10.98 16.59
C ASN A 17 3.63 -10.94 16.09
N THR A 18 2.75 -10.43 16.94
CA THR A 18 1.39 -10.03 16.57
C THR A 18 1.51 -8.81 15.65
N PRO A 19 0.71 -8.67 14.58
CA PRO A 19 0.74 -7.47 13.75
C PRO A 19 0.46 -6.26 14.64
N GLN A 20 1.45 -5.37 14.77
CA GLN A 20 1.22 -4.10 15.42
C GLN A 20 0.30 -3.30 14.52
N THR A 21 -1.00 -3.36 14.80
CA THR A 21 -1.93 -2.31 14.37
C THR A 21 -1.32 -1.00 14.85
N PHE A 22 -0.86 -0.17 13.92
CA PHE A 22 -0.27 1.12 14.21
C PHE A 22 -1.37 2.02 14.79
N THR A 23 -1.63 1.90 16.09
CA THR A 23 -2.47 2.86 16.78
C THR A 23 -1.66 4.13 16.86
N LEU A 24 -2.16 5.23 16.26
CA LEU A 24 -1.73 6.60 16.50
C LEU A 24 -1.99 6.99 17.97
N ASN A 25 -1.41 6.25 18.91
CA ASN A 25 -1.56 6.49 20.32
C ASN A 25 -0.59 7.60 20.70
N LYS A 26 -1.17 8.80 20.68
CA LYS A 26 -0.77 9.97 21.45
C LYS A 26 0.67 10.42 21.17
N LEU A 27 0.81 11.25 20.12
CA LEU A 27 1.61 12.47 20.30
C LEU A 27 1.18 13.07 21.64
N ALA A 28 2.11 13.15 22.59
CA ALA A 28 1.85 13.79 23.87
C ALA A 28 1.38 15.20 23.56
N LYS A 29 0.07 15.46 23.73
CA LYS A 29 -0.47 16.82 23.62
C LYS A 29 0.39 17.70 24.52
N PRO A 30 0.87 18.86 24.04
CA PRO A 30 1.58 19.79 24.90
C PRO A 30 0.69 20.05 26.11
N ILE A 31 1.30 20.09 27.30
CA ILE A 31 0.61 20.44 28.54
C ILE A 31 0.18 21.90 28.39
N VAL A 32 -1.01 22.11 27.83
CA VAL A 32 -1.71 23.39 27.86
C VAL A 32 -2.04 23.57 29.33
N ARG A 33 -1.38 24.52 29.99
CA ARG A 33 -1.79 24.92 31.34
C ARG A 33 -3.26 25.28 31.27
N ASP A 34 -4.06 24.78 32.21
CA ASP A 34 -5.46 25.17 32.41
C ASP A 34 -5.51 26.62 32.90
N ASP A 35 -5.10 27.54 32.02
CA ASP A 35 -5.18 28.96 32.25
C ASP A 35 -6.62 29.37 31.93
N ILE A 36 -7.15 30.32 32.70
CA ILE A 36 -8.53 30.86 32.62
C ILE A 36 -8.95 31.27 31.19
N PHE A 37 -8.00 31.34 30.26
CA PHE A 37 -8.14 31.62 28.82
C PHE A 37 -8.59 30.43 27.95
N SER A 38 -8.60 29.18 28.44
CA SER A 38 -8.89 27.98 27.63
C SER A 38 -10.35 27.55 27.54
N LEU A 39 -11.28 28.34 28.07
CA LEU A 39 -12.70 28.00 28.06
C LEU A 39 -13.28 27.98 26.62
N PRO A 40 -14.33 27.17 26.36
CA PRO A 40 -15.01 27.19 25.06
C PRO A 40 -15.52 28.59 24.71
N PRO A 41 -15.48 29.01 23.43
CA PRO A 41 -15.99 30.33 23.02
C PRO A 41 -17.42 30.60 23.49
N ALA A 42 -18.26 29.56 23.55
CA ALA A 42 -19.62 29.66 24.06
C ALA A 42 -19.70 30.19 25.50
N VAL A 43 -18.71 29.88 26.35
CA VAL A 43 -18.68 30.38 27.74
C VAL A 43 -18.42 31.88 27.78
N TYR A 44 -17.45 32.40 27.01
CA TYR A 44 -17.23 33.85 26.94
C TYR A 44 -18.41 34.58 26.30
N GLY A 45 -19.01 34.00 25.26
CA GLY A 45 -20.20 34.57 24.62
C GLY A 45 -21.40 34.62 25.56
N THR A 46 -21.61 33.57 26.36
CA THR A 46 -22.68 33.57 27.38
C THR A 46 -22.40 34.57 28.49
N ILE A 47 -21.16 34.66 28.99
CA ILE A 47 -20.76 35.70 29.95
C ILE A 47 -21.06 37.08 29.39
N TYR A 48 -20.62 37.39 28.16
CA TYR A 48 -20.88 38.67 27.49
C TYR A 48 -22.38 38.99 27.41
N LEU A 49 -23.21 38.03 26.98
CA LEU A 49 -24.66 38.22 26.88
C LEU A 49 -25.34 38.39 28.24
N THR A 50 -24.83 37.75 29.30
CA THR A 50 -25.39 37.91 30.66
C THR A 50 -25.05 39.24 31.31
N LEU A 51 -24.00 39.95 30.86
CA LEU A 51 -23.68 41.29 31.36
C LEU A 51 -24.83 42.28 31.11
N ILE A 52 -25.51 42.17 29.96
CA ILE A 52 -26.58 43.09 29.56
C ILE A 52 -27.77 43.10 30.54
N PRO A 53 -28.44 41.97 30.83
CA PRO A 53 -29.53 41.96 31.82
C PRO A 53 -29.03 42.21 33.24
N LEU A 54 -27.79 41.82 33.57
CA LEU A 54 -27.20 42.07 34.88
C LEU A 54 -27.03 43.58 35.14
N PHE A 55 -26.38 44.30 34.22
CA PHE A 55 -26.18 45.74 34.35
C PHE A 55 -27.49 46.53 34.17
N GLY A 56 -28.37 46.11 33.26
CA GLY A 56 -29.73 46.68 33.16
C GLY A 56 -30.52 46.55 34.46
N PHE A 57 -30.43 45.41 35.14
CA PHE A 57 -31.04 45.23 36.47
C PHE A 57 -30.36 46.10 37.54
N LEU A 58 -29.03 46.20 37.54
CA LEU A 58 -28.28 47.05 38.49
C LEU A 58 -28.62 48.54 38.30
N TYR A 59 -28.72 49.03 37.06
CA TYR A 59 -29.13 50.40 36.78
C TYR A 59 -30.54 50.72 37.26
N SER A 60 -31.44 49.74 37.21
CA SER A 60 -32.83 49.92 37.65
C SER A 60 -33.03 49.80 39.17
N THR A 61 -32.15 49.07 39.89
CA THR A 61 -32.36 48.73 41.30
C THR A 61 -31.41 49.43 42.26
N LEU A 62 -30.22 49.84 41.80
CA LEU A 62 -29.26 50.52 42.66
C LEU A 62 -29.71 51.96 42.95
N PRO A 63 -29.71 52.37 44.23
CA PRO A 63 -30.00 53.76 44.58
C PRO A 63 -28.91 54.69 44.04
N ASN A 64 -29.28 55.94 43.76
CA ASN A 64 -28.39 57.00 43.27
C ASN A 64 -27.93 56.86 41.80
N MET A 65 -28.55 55.98 41.00
CA MET A 65 -28.40 56.03 39.54
C MET A 65 -29.22 57.19 38.97
N GLN A 66 -28.56 58.08 38.22
CA GLN A 66 -29.19 59.27 37.63
C GLN A 66 -28.82 59.38 36.15
N PHE A 67 -29.88 59.48 35.34
CA PHE A 67 -29.82 59.63 33.90
C PHE A 67 -30.48 60.95 33.49
N ASN A 68 -30.33 61.32 32.22
CA ASN A 68 -30.94 62.52 31.65
C ASN A 68 -32.48 62.47 31.52
N HIS A 69 -33.06 61.27 31.50
CA HIS A 69 -34.51 61.06 31.51
C HIS A 69 -35.01 60.81 32.94
N GLU A 70 -36.13 61.42 33.32
CA GLU A 70 -36.80 61.15 34.60
C GLU A 70 -37.50 59.78 34.54
N ASN A 71 -37.15 58.87 35.46
CA ASN A 71 -37.70 57.51 35.58
C ASN A 71 -37.32 56.54 34.44
N VAL A 72 -36.02 56.28 34.25
CA VAL A 72 -35.55 55.21 33.36
C VAL A 72 -36.09 53.85 33.82
N GLY A 73 -37.00 53.27 33.03
CA GLY A 73 -37.58 51.97 33.32
C GLY A 73 -36.59 50.81 33.08
N PHE A 74 -36.93 49.60 33.54
CA PHE A 74 -36.06 48.42 33.36
C PHE A 74 -35.70 48.14 31.88
N LEU A 75 -36.65 48.33 30.97
CA LEU A 75 -36.42 48.15 29.53
C LEU A 75 -35.44 49.18 28.96
N GLU A 76 -35.56 50.44 29.38
CA GLU A 76 -34.67 51.53 28.97
C GLU A 76 -33.27 51.34 29.57
N ALA A 77 -33.18 50.81 30.79
CA ALA A 77 -31.93 50.43 31.44
C ALA A 77 -31.24 49.24 30.75
N MET A 78 -31.98 48.21 30.32
CA MET A 78 -31.43 47.12 29.51
C MET A 78 -30.98 47.61 28.14
N TYR A 79 -31.73 48.52 27.52
CA TYR A 79 -31.34 49.16 26.27
C TYR A 79 -30.03 49.96 26.45
N PHE A 80 -29.93 50.77 27.50
CA PHE A 80 -28.72 51.53 27.84
C PHE A 80 -27.51 50.61 28.09
N SER A 81 -27.69 49.52 28.84
CA SER A 81 -26.65 48.51 29.07
C SER A 81 -26.22 47.84 27.74
N THR A 82 -27.17 47.50 26.87
CA THR A 82 -26.88 46.91 25.55
C THR A 82 -25.97 47.83 24.73
N ILE A 83 -26.36 49.09 24.54
CA ILE A 83 -25.62 50.04 23.70
C ILE A 83 -24.25 50.42 24.32
N THR A 84 -24.11 50.25 25.64
CA THR A 84 -22.85 50.48 26.37
C THR A 84 -21.89 49.31 26.21
N VAL A 85 -22.35 48.08 26.46
CA VAL A 85 -21.56 46.84 26.30
C VAL A 85 -21.18 46.57 24.84
N THR A 86 -22.04 46.91 23.89
CA THR A 86 -21.72 46.81 22.45
C THR A 86 -20.90 47.98 21.93
N THR A 87 -20.60 48.98 22.77
CA THR A 87 -19.88 50.22 22.42
C THR A 87 -20.56 51.05 21.33
N THR A 88 -21.87 50.84 21.10
CA THR A 88 -22.66 51.56 20.09
C THR A 88 -22.91 53.00 20.51
N GLY A 89 -23.32 53.22 21.77
CA GLY A 89 -23.44 54.53 22.39
C GLY A 89 -24.23 55.60 21.60
N PHE A 90 -25.53 55.39 21.37
CA PHE A 90 -26.37 56.35 20.63
C PHE A 90 -26.48 57.75 21.28
N GLY A 91 -26.24 57.85 22.60
CA GLY A 91 -26.19 59.12 23.33
C GLY A 91 -27.55 59.71 23.69
N ASP A 92 -28.63 58.95 23.50
CA ASP A 92 -29.99 59.28 23.91
C ASP A 92 -30.19 59.19 25.42
N ILE A 93 -29.70 58.12 26.05
CA ILE A 93 -29.63 57.97 27.51
C ILE A 93 -28.20 58.25 27.96
N THR A 94 -28.04 59.21 28.88
CA THR A 94 -26.71 59.61 29.36
C THR A 94 -26.64 59.73 30.89
N PRO A 95 -25.53 59.30 31.52
CA PRO A 95 -25.36 59.39 32.97
C PRO A 95 -25.05 60.84 33.40
N THR A 96 -25.85 61.37 34.32
CA THR A 96 -25.77 62.78 34.75
C THR A 96 -24.87 62.98 35.97
N ASN A 97 -24.79 61.98 36.87
CA ASN A 97 -23.97 62.07 38.08
C ASN A 97 -22.65 61.27 37.99
N THR A 98 -21.70 61.61 38.88
CA THR A 98 -20.36 60.98 38.92
C THR A 98 -20.42 59.48 39.22
N PHE A 99 -21.38 59.05 40.05
CA PHE A 99 -21.51 57.66 40.45
C PHE A 99 -21.95 56.74 39.29
N THR A 100 -22.99 57.14 38.55
CA THR A 100 -23.46 56.40 37.36
C THR A 100 -22.38 56.37 36.29
N ARG A 101 -21.67 57.48 36.08
CA ARG A 101 -20.53 57.53 35.14
C ARG A 101 -19.44 56.51 35.49
N ALA A 102 -19.09 56.37 36.77
CA ALA A 102 -18.11 55.37 37.20
C ALA A 102 -18.59 53.93 36.93
N PHE A 103 -19.87 53.64 37.17
CA PHE A 103 -20.47 52.34 36.85
C PHE A 103 -20.46 52.02 35.35
N VAL A 104 -20.81 53.00 34.52
CA VAL A 104 -20.75 52.88 33.05
C VAL A 104 -19.32 52.62 32.57
N MET A 105 -18.31 53.26 33.17
CA MET A 105 -16.91 52.98 32.85
C MET A 105 -16.51 51.54 33.20
N ILE A 106 -16.99 51.00 34.33
CA ILE A 106 -16.73 49.62 34.73
C ILE A 106 -17.40 48.65 33.75
N GLU A 107 -18.68 48.86 33.43
CA GLU A 107 -19.41 48.06 32.45
C GLU A 107 -18.70 48.04 31.09
N ALA A 108 -18.34 49.23 30.57
CA ALA A 108 -17.66 49.35 29.29
C ALA A 108 -16.31 48.61 29.29
N THR A 109 -15.55 48.70 30.37
CA THR A 109 -14.26 48.00 30.51
C THR A 109 -14.46 46.47 30.49
N ILE A 110 -15.41 45.97 31.27
CA ILE A 110 -15.71 44.52 31.33
C ILE A 110 -16.25 44.03 29.98
N GLY A 111 -17.10 44.82 29.31
CA GLY A 111 -17.64 44.51 27.99
C GLY A 111 -16.54 44.37 26.93
N VAL A 112 -15.62 45.32 26.85
CA VAL A 112 -14.50 45.26 25.89
C VAL A 112 -13.55 44.09 26.19
N VAL A 113 -13.20 43.86 27.46
CA VAL A 113 -12.34 42.74 27.85
C VAL A 113 -13.00 41.40 27.49
N SER A 114 -14.27 41.20 27.83
CA SER A 114 -14.98 39.95 27.54
C SER A 114 -15.15 39.71 26.03
N ALA A 115 -15.42 40.75 25.24
CA ALA A 115 -15.45 40.65 23.78
C ALA A 115 -14.07 40.25 23.20
N GLY A 116 -12.98 40.81 23.72
CA GLY A 116 -11.61 40.44 23.33
C GLY A 116 -11.27 38.98 23.66
N LEU A 117 -11.66 38.51 24.85
CA LEU A 117 -11.47 37.11 25.26
C LEU A 117 -12.30 36.15 24.40
N PHE A 118 -13.54 36.50 24.08
CA PHE A 118 -14.39 35.72 23.18
C PHE A 118 -13.75 35.58 21.79
N LEU A 119 -13.25 36.68 21.22
CA LEU A 119 -12.58 36.66 19.92
C LEU A 119 -11.33 35.79 19.94
N ASN A 120 -10.50 35.92 21.00
CA ASN A 120 -9.30 35.10 21.17
C ASN A 120 -9.63 33.60 21.23
N ALA A 121 -10.64 33.23 22.03
CA ALA A 121 -11.08 31.84 22.15
C ALA A 121 -11.56 31.26 20.81
N ILE A 122 -12.27 32.04 19.99
CA ILE A 122 -12.67 31.61 18.64
C ILE A 122 -11.43 31.38 17.77
N THR A 123 -10.47 32.30 17.77
CA THR A 123 -9.26 32.17 16.95
C THR A 123 -8.46 30.94 17.34
N TYR A 124 -8.30 30.69 18.64
CA TYR A 124 -7.59 29.52 19.15
C TYR A 124 -8.29 28.20 18.76
N GLN A 125 -9.61 28.11 18.96
CA GLN A 125 -10.36 26.92 18.57
C GLN A 125 -10.28 26.65 17.06
N ARG A 126 -10.32 27.70 16.24
CA ARG A 126 -10.16 27.56 14.78
C ARG A 126 -8.77 27.09 14.41
N GLU A 127 -7.73 27.60 15.06
CA GLU A 127 -6.34 27.21 14.84
C GLU A 127 -6.12 25.73 15.21
N GLU A 128 -6.57 25.29 16.39
CA GLU A 128 -6.46 23.88 16.82
C GLU A 128 -7.21 22.95 15.85
N ASN A 129 -8.44 23.29 15.47
CA ASN A 129 -9.22 22.49 14.52
C ASN A 129 -8.56 22.42 13.14
N MET A 130 -7.99 23.53 12.68
CA MET A 130 -7.30 23.59 11.40
C MET A 130 -5.99 22.81 11.42
N SER A 131 -5.22 22.88 12.51
CA SER A 131 -4.02 22.08 12.71
C SER A 131 -4.35 20.58 12.68
N ASN A 132 -5.34 20.14 13.47
CA ASN A 132 -5.75 18.73 13.50
C ASN A 132 -6.25 18.23 12.13
N LEU A 133 -6.97 19.09 11.39
CA LEU A 133 -7.41 18.78 10.03
C LEU A 133 -6.23 18.68 9.08
N MET A 134 -5.27 19.60 9.17
CA MET A 134 -4.07 19.60 8.33
C MET A 134 -3.23 18.35 8.57
N ASP A 135 -3.00 17.97 9.83
CA ASP A 135 -2.28 16.75 10.18
C ASP A 135 -2.97 15.50 9.62
N ALA A 136 -4.30 15.42 9.73
CA ALA A 136 -5.08 14.33 9.15
C ALA A 136 -5.05 14.34 7.61
N TYR A 137 -5.06 15.52 7.00
CA TYR A 137 -4.96 15.70 5.56
C TYR A 137 -3.59 15.28 5.03
N GLU A 138 -2.51 15.68 5.71
CA GLU A 138 -1.13 15.27 5.39
C GLU A 138 -0.97 13.76 5.51
N ALA A 139 -1.43 13.14 6.61
CA ALA A 139 -1.38 11.69 6.77
C ALA A 139 -2.11 10.96 5.63
N ARG A 140 -3.28 11.46 5.21
CA ARG A 140 -4.04 10.87 4.09
C ARG A 140 -3.35 11.08 2.75
N LYS A 141 -2.73 12.25 2.54
CA LYS A 141 -1.98 12.59 1.34
C LYS A 141 -0.73 11.71 1.18
N GLU A 142 0.00 11.47 2.26
CA GLU A 142 1.16 10.57 2.27
C GLU A 142 0.79 9.15 1.84
N ILE A 143 -0.31 8.59 2.37
CA ILE A 143 -0.81 7.27 1.96
C ILE A 143 -1.21 7.28 0.47
N SER A 144 -1.89 8.33 0.01
CA SER A 144 -2.30 8.45 -1.39
C SER A 144 -1.10 8.52 -2.34
N TYR A 145 -0.01 9.20 -1.98
CA TYR A 145 1.19 9.24 -2.81
C TYR A 145 1.95 7.92 -2.81
N ALA A 146 2.07 7.27 -1.65
CA ALA A 146 2.67 5.94 -1.58
C ALA A 146 1.91 4.96 -2.48
N PHE A 147 0.57 5.00 -2.46
CA PHE A 147 -0.27 4.19 -3.32
C PHE A 147 -0.12 4.54 -4.80
N ALA A 148 -0.10 5.82 -5.17
CA ALA A 148 0.10 6.24 -6.56
C ALA A 148 1.44 5.74 -7.11
N ARG A 149 2.48 5.71 -6.27
CA ARG A 149 3.79 5.16 -6.63
C ARG A 149 3.78 3.64 -6.72
N LEU A 150 3.04 2.95 -5.85
CA LEU A 150 2.84 1.50 -6.00
C LEU A 150 2.14 1.18 -7.33
N HIS A 151 1.04 1.89 -7.62
CA HIS A 151 0.24 1.72 -8.81
C HIS A 151 1.00 2.07 -10.11
N SER A 152 1.99 2.97 -10.08
CA SER A 152 2.76 3.29 -11.29
C SER A 152 3.57 2.12 -11.84
N HIS A 153 3.86 1.11 -11.01
CA HIS A 153 4.55 -0.12 -11.44
C HIS A 153 3.61 -1.25 -11.87
N ASP A 154 2.31 -1.16 -11.58
CA ASP A 154 1.33 -2.23 -11.80
C ASP A 154 1.27 -2.69 -13.26
N SER A 155 1.11 -1.75 -14.20
CA SER A 155 1.01 -2.06 -15.63
C SER A 155 2.22 -2.85 -16.14
N LEU A 156 3.43 -2.48 -15.71
CA LEU A 156 4.67 -3.14 -16.15
C LEU A 156 4.84 -4.52 -15.50
N ILE A 157 4.55 -4.64 -14.20
CA ILE A 157 4.63 -5.92 -13.50
C ILE A 157 3.61 -6.89 -14.07
N THR A 158 2.36 -6.47 -14.21
CA THR A 158 1.28 -7.28 -14.77
C THR A 158 1.58 -7.67 -16.21
N LEU A 159 2.16 -6.78 -17.03
CA LEU A 159 2.66 -7.13 -18.36
C LEU A 159 3.73 -8.23 -18.29
N ASN A 160 4.76 -8.07 -17.46
CA ASN A 160 5.84 -9.03 -17.33
C ASN A 160 5.37 -10.38 -16.76
N MET A 161 4.37 -10.38 -15.87
CA MET A 161 3.71 -11.60 -15.39
C MET A 161 3.01 -12.35 -16.52
N ASN A 162 2.26 -11.64 -17.38
CA ASN A 162 1.63 -12.27 -18.54
C ASN A 162 2.69 -12.77 -19.53
N THR A 163 3.72 -11.98 -19.84
CA THR A 163 4.82 -12.41 -20.72
C THR A 163 5.50 -13.66 -20.17
N TYR A 164 5.78 -13.70 -18.87
CA TYR A 164 6.34 -14.86 -18.18
C TYR A 164 5.45 -16.09 -18.28
N LEU A 165 4.17 -15.97 -17.89
CA LEU A 165 3.20 -17.06 -17.94
C LEU A 165 3.03 -17.59 -19.35
N ASN A 166 3.00 -16.71 -20.35
CA ASN A 166 2.94 -17.12 -21.74
C ASN A 166 4.16 -17.96 -22.16
N ARG A 167 5.38 -17.55 -21.78
CA ARG A 167 6.59 -18.33 -22.06
C ARG A 167 6.60 -19.66 -21.34
N VAL A 168 6.13 -19.71 -20.09
CA VAL A 168 5.93 -20.97 -19.35
C VAL A 168 4.91 -21.87 -20.07
N ASN A 169 3.77 -21.33 -20.49
CA ASN A 169 2.74 -22.09 -21.20
C ASN A 169 3.28 -22.71 -22.50
N GLN A 170 4.14 -21.98 -23.23
CA GLN A 170 4.83 -22.54 -24.40
C GLN A 170 5.77 -23.70 -24.04
N LEU A 171 6.50 -23.61 -22.93
CA LEU A 171 7.35 -24.72 -22.46
C LEU A 171 6.53 -25.97 -22.12
N LEU A 172 5.33 -25.77 -21.58
CA LEU A 172 4.43 -26.83 -21.14
C LEU A 172 3.52 -27.38 -22.24
N GLY A 173 3.57 -26.79 -23.45
CA GLY A 173 2.66 -27.16 -24.55
C GLY A 173 1.20 -26.73 -24.33
N ILE A 174 0.97 -25.74 -23.46
CA ILE A 174 -0.35 -25.17 -23.21
C ILE A 174 -0.62 -24.09 -24.26
N GLU A 175 -1.60 -24.33 -25.14
CA GLU A 175 -2.03 -23.35 -26.13
C GLU A 175 -2.92 -22.28 -25.48
N SER A 176 -2.49 -21.01 -25.53
CA SER A 176 -3.28 -19.86 -25.08
C SER A 176 -4.07 -19.29 -26.29
N GLU A 177 -5.38 -19.07 -26.13
CA GLU A 177 -6.27 -18.52 -27.19
C GLU A 177 -5.77 -17.18 -27.75
N GLN A 178 -4.94 -16.44 -27.00
CA GLN A 178 -4.51 -15.08 -27.32
C GLN A 178 -3.23 -15.01 -28.18
N THR A 179 -2.49 -16.11 -28.37
CA THR A 179 -1.41 -16.15 -29.37
C THR A 179 -1.42 -17.46 -30.16
N PRO A 180 -1.95 -17.47 -31.40
CA PRO A 180 -1.95 -18.66 -32.23
C PRO A 180 -0.51 -19.07 -32.54
N VAL A 181 -0.18 -20.31 -32.19
CA VAL A 181 1.07 -20.94 -32.59
C VAL A 181 0.98 -21.23 -34.09
N ALA A 182 1.90 -20.68 -34.90
CA ALA A 182 1.88 -20.91 -36.34
C ALA A 182 2.45 -22.31 -36.65
N GLN A 183 1.58 -23.31 -36.82
CA GLN A 183 1.99 -24.59 -37.41
C GLN A 183 1.97 -24.44 -38.93
N SER A 184 3.14 -24.38 -39.57
CA SER A 184 3.24 -24.46 -41.03
C SER A 184 3.12 -25.92 -41.45
N ASP A 185 2.11 -26.27 -42.25
CA ASP A 185 2.26 -27.44 -43.10
C ASP A 185 3.44 -27.21 -44.08
N ARG A 186 4.01 -28.28 -44.64
CA ARG A 186 5.10 -28.18 -45.65
C ARG A 186 4.68 -27.42 -46.93
N GLU A 187 3.45 -26.91 -46.97
CA GLU A 187 2.83 -26.15 -48.06
C GLU A 187 2.62 -24.66 -47.70
N GLY A 188 3.06 -24.21 -46.52
CA GLY A 188 3.03 -22.79 -46.14
C GLY A 188 1.66 -22.26 -45.68
N ARG A 189 0.73 -23.13 -45.27
CA ARG A 189 -0.56 -22.76 -44.68
C ARG A 189 -0.50 -22.94 -43.16
N ALA A 190 -1.08 -21.98 -42.43
CA ALA A 190 -1.25 -22.07 -40.99
C ALA A 190 -2.34 -23.12 -40.69
N ASN A 191 -1.94 -24.26 -40.13
CA ASN A 191 -2.87 -25.29 -39.70
C ASN A 191 -3.37 -24.95 -38.28
N LEU A 192 -4.65 -24.62 -38.15
CA LEU A 192 -5.30 -24.28 -36.86
C LEU A 192 -5.85 -25.54 -36.15
N ASN A 193 -5.56 -26.74 -36.64
CA ASN A 193 -6.08 -27.98 -36.07
C ASN A 193 -5.08 -28.63 -35.11
N ARG A 194 -5.57 -28.87 -33.89
CA ARG A 194 -4.98 -29.58 -32.76
C ARG A 194 -4.12 -30.79 -33.23
N SER A 195 -2.80 -30.73 -33.01
CA SER A 195 -1.91 -31.87 -33.23
C SER A 195 -2.21 -32.98 -32.20
N PRO A 196 -2.43 -34.24 -32.61
CA PRO A 196 -2.82 -35.32 -31.70
C PRO A 196 -1.68 -35.93 -30.85
N ASP A 197 -0.42 -35.52 -31.05
CA ASP A 197 0.76 -36.19 -30.45
C ASP A 197 1.42 -35.43 -29.27
N LEU A 198 0.76 -34.42 -28.70
CA LEU A 198 1.26 -33.77 -27.47
C LEU A 198 0.92 -34.66 -26.25
N PRO A 199 1.85 -34.87 -25.29
CA PRO A 199 1.49 -35.42 -23.98
C PRO A 199 0.36 -34.59 -23.37
N ALA A 200 -0.44 -35.19 -22.48
CA ALA A 200 -1.52 -34.48 -21.80
C ALA A 200 -0.97 -33.19 -21.13
N ALA A 201 -1.20 -32.04 -21.78
CA ALA A 201 -0.82 -30.75 -21.25
C ALA A 201 -1.46 -30.58 -19.86
N PRO A 202 -0.77 -29.97 -18.89
CA PRO A 202 -1.33 -29.81 -17.55
C PRO A 202 -2.58 -28.92 -17.59
N ASP A 203 -3.54 -29.21 -16.71
CA ASP A 203 -4.72 -28.37 -16.55
C ASP A 203 -4.30 -26.94 -16.18
N ALA A 204 -4.80 -25.96 -16.93
CA ALA A 204 -4.51 -24.55 -16.72
C ALA A 204 -5.78 -23.72 -16.90
N LYS A 205 -5.98 -22.72 -16.04
CA LYS A 205 -7.16 -21.85 -16.08
C LYS A 205 -6.74 -20.40 -16.04
N VAL A 206 -7.44 -19.56 -16.81
CA VAL A 206 -7.35 -18.11 -16.65
C VAL A 206 -8.13 -17.75 -15.38
N PRO A 207 -7.46 -17.21 -14.34
CA PRO A 207 -8.12 -16.91 -13.08
C PRO A 207 -9.04 -15.70 -13.23
N GLN A 208 -10.36 -15.88 -13.07
CA GLN A 208 -11.34 -14.79 -13.13
C GLN A 208 -11.15 -13.74 -12.03
N GLN A 209 -10.42 -14.10 -10.95
CA GLN A 209 -10.24 -13.26 -9.78
C GLN A 209 -8.99 -12.40 -9.83
N LEU A 210 -7.97 -12.71 -10.64
CA LEU A 210 -6.71 -11.93 -10.69
C LEU A 210 -6.78 -10.87 -11.79
N ILE A 211 -6.80 -9.60 -11.39
CA ILE A 211 -6.91 -8.47 -12.33
C ILE A 211 -5.69 -8.43 -13.25
N GLY A 212 -5.93 -8.25 -14.55
CA GLY A 212 -4.88 -8.04 -15.53
C GLY A 212 -4.08 -9.28 -15.95
N ILE A 213 -4.29 -10.43 -15.28
CA ILE A 213 -3.74 -11.72 -15.72
C ILE A 213 -4.71 -12.37 -16.70
N HIS A 214 -4.28 -12.48 -17.96
CA HIS A 214 -5.09 -13.05 -19.05
C HIS A 214 -4.53 -14.38 -19.55
N GLU A 215 -3.27 -14.69 -19.24
CA GLU A 215 -2.67 -15.98 -19.55
C GLU A 215 -3.13 -17.06 -18.56
N PRO A 216 -3.38 -18.30 -19.05
CA PRO A 216 -3.78 -19.39 -18.17
C PRO A 216 -2.62 -19.73 -17.22
N ILE A 217 -2.95 -19.91 -15.94
CA ILE A 217 -1.96 -20.31 -14.94
C ILE A 217 -2.02 -21.84 -14.79
N PRO A 218 -0.88 -22.55 -14.93
CA PRO A 218 -0.83 -23.99 -14.69
C PRO A 218 -1.25 -24.36 -13.26
N GLU A 219 -2.17 -25.31 -13.11
CA GLU A 219 -2.64 -25.79 -11.79
C GLU A 219 -1.73 -26.88 -11.22
N THR A 220 -1.30 -27.82 -12.06
CA THR A 220 -0.41 -28.93 -11.67
C THR A 220 0.77 -29.04 -12.63
N LEU A 221 1.98 -28.78 -12.14
CA LEU A 221 3.21 -28.88 -12.94
C LEU A 221 3.87 -30.24 -12.67
N ALA A 222 4.11 -31.05 -13.71
CA ALA A 222 4.91 -32.26 -13.62
C ALA A 222 6.30 -32.03 -14.24
N PHE A 223 7.33 -32.66 -13.69
CA PHE A 223 8.70 -32.49 -14.19
C PHE A 223 8.85 -32.92 -15.65
N THR A 224 8.14 -33.96 -16.06
CA THR A 224 8.07 -34.45 -17.44
C THR A 224 7.57 -33.41 -18.43
N ASN A 225 6.82 -32.38 -17.99
CA ASN A 225 6.38 -31.30 -18.87
C ASN A 225 7.56 -30.46 -19.42
N LEU A 226 8.75 -30.56 -18.84
CA LEU A 226 9.95 -29.88 -19.31
C LEU A 226 10.74 -30.67 -20.38
N GLN A 227 10.15 -31.67 -21.02
CA GLN A 227 10.83 -32.46 -22.06
C GLN A 227 11.08 -31.70 -23.38
N HIS A 228 10.47 -30.52 -23.57
CA HIS A 228 10.51 -29.75 -24.82
C HIS A 228 11.27 -28.42 -24.71
N LEU A 229 12.06 -28.22 -23.65
CA LEU A 229 12.77 -26.95 -23.36
C LEU A 229 13.60 -26.41 -24.53
N PHE A 230 14.27 -27.29 -25.26
CA PHE A 230 15.21 -26.94 -26.34
C PHE A 230 14.58 -26.87 -27.73
N ASN A 231 13.25 -27.07 -27.85
CA ASN A 231 12.56 -26.90 -29.12
C ASN A 231 12.59 -25.44 -29.56
N ALA A 232 12.51 -25.22 -30.87
CA ALA A 232 12.38 -23.88 -31.43
C ALA A 232 11.03 -23.25 -31.03
N SER A 233 11.02 -21.93 -30.84
CA SER A 233 9.76 -21.21 -30.69
C SER A 233 8.94 -21.29 -31.98
N ALA A 234 7.64 -21.54 -31.85
CA ALA A 234 6.70 -21.54 -32.97
C ALA A 234 6.00 -20.18 -33.16
N ARG A 235 6.49 -19.13 -32.49
CA ARG A 235 6.08 -17.74 -32.73
C ARG A 235 6.84 -17.13 -33.90
N LEU A 236 6.12 -16.43 -34.76
CA LEU A 236 6.68 -15.75 -35.94
C LEU A 236 7.63 -14.58 -35.60
N THR A 237 7.47 -13.98 -34.41
CA THR A 237 8.29 -12.85 -33.96
C THR A 237 9.60 -13.26 -33.31
N ASP A 238 9.76 -14.55 -33.00
CA ASP A 238 10.93 -15.07 -32.30
C ASP A 238 12.02 -15.46 -33.32
N ASP A 239 13.28 -15.41 -32.88
CA ASP A 239 14.43 -15.88 -33.62
C ASP A 239 14.42 -17.43 -33.62
N PRO A 240 14.33 -18.08 -34.80
CA PRO A 240 14.25 -19.53 -34.90
C PRO A 240 15.53 -20.25 -34.42
N ARG A 241 16.63 -19.52 -34.21
CA ARG A 241 17.89 -20.07 -33.70
C ARG A 241 17.87 -20.23 -32.18
N LYS A 242 16.93 -19.58 -31.48
CA LYS A 242 16.86 -19.59 -30.03
C LYS A 242 15.82 -20.62 -29.54
N PRO A 243 16.18 -21.46 -28.55
CA PRO A 243 15.23 -22.41 -28.00
C PRO A 243 14.19 -21.71 -27.12
N LEU A 244 13.05 -22.36 -26.87
CA LEU A 244 11.98 -21.85 -25.99
C LEU A 244 12.49 -21.43 -24.61
N ILE A 245 13.39 -22.24 -24.02
CA ILE A 245 13.98 -21.96 -22.71
C ILE A 245 14.74 -20.63 -22.64
N TRP A 246 15.27 -20.14 -23.77
CA TRP A 246 15.92 -18.83 -23.81
C TRP A 246 14.92 -17.70 -23.57
N TYR A 247 13.77 -17.75 -24.23
CA TYR A 247 12.70 -16.76 -24.06
C TYR A 247 12.07 -16.79 -22.66
N TYR A 248 12.02 -17.98 -22.06
CA TYR A 248 11.64 -18.11 -20.65
C TYR A 248 12.57 -17.32 -19.74
N TYR A 249 13.89 -17.52 -19.86
CA TYR A 249 14.86 -16.82 -19.01
C TYR A 249 14.83 -15.31 -19.24
N GLN A 250 14.64 -14.86 -20.48
CA GLN A 250 14.44 -13.43 -20.76
C GLN A 250 13.21 -12.88 -20.03
N ALA A 251 12.05 -13.55 -20.15
CA ALA A 251 10.83 -13.10 -19.49
C ALA A 251 10.92 -13.18 -17.95
N LEU A 252 11.64 -14.17 -17.42
CA LEU A 252 11.93 -14.29 -16.00
C LEU A 252 12.79 -13.10 -15.52
N ASP A 253 13.84 -12.75 -16.24
CA ASP A 253 14.72 -11.62 -15.89
C ASP A 253 13.95 -10.28 -15.93
N GLU A 254 13.14 -10.06 -16.96
CA GLU A 254 12.27 -8.87 -17.06
C GLU A 254 11.29 -8.78 -15.88
N LEU A 255 10.70 -9.90 -15.46
CA LEU A 255 9.81 -9.96 -14.29
C LEU A 255 10.57 -9.74 -12.98
N VAL A 256 11.72 -10.39 -12.78
CA VAL A 256 12.53 -10.22 -11.57
C VAL A 256 12.99 -8.77 -11.43
N ASN A 257 13.48 -8.16 -12.52
CA ASN A 257 13.90 -6.76 -12.53
C ASN A 257 12.73 -5.80 -12.24
N SER A 258 11.52 -6.06 -12.73
CA SER A 258 10.37 -5.20 -12.41
C SER A 258 9.96 -5.29 -10.94
N ILE A 259 10.06 -6.48 -10.32
CA ILE A 259 9.85 -6.66 -8.88
C ILE A 259 10.99 -6.04 -8.04
N GLU A 260 12.24 -6.15 -8.47
CA GLU A 260 13.35 -5.45 -7.80
C GLU A 260 13.15 -3.93 -7.82
N ASN A 261 12.73 -3.37 -8.96
CA ASN A 261 12.46 -1.94 -9.09
C ASN A 261 11.26 -1.52 -8.23
N LEU A 262 10.20 -2.34 -8.17
CA LEU A 262 9.07 -2.11 -7.27
C LEU A 262 9.53 -1.95 -5.81
N VAL A 263 10.29 -2.92 -5.29
CA VAL A 263 10.76 -2.89 -3.89
C VAL A 263 11.70 -1.72 -3.64
N ARG A 264 12.51 -1.34 -4.64
CA ARG A 264 13.51 -0.27 -4.54
C ARG A 264 12.92 1.13 -4.62
N GLU A 265 11.94 1.35 -5.48
CA GLU A 265 11.41 2.68 -5.79
C GLU A 265 10.15 3.03 -5.01
N THR A 266 9.43 2.02 -4.51
CA THR A 266 8.19 2.19 -3.77
C THR A 266 8.35 1.96 -2.27
N GLU A 267 7.51 2.61 -1.47
CA GLU A 267 7.48 2.48 -0.02
C GLU A 267 6.76 1.18 0.41
N THR A 268 7.23 0.04 -0.10
CA THR A 268 6.60 -1.28 0.12
C THR A 268 6.46 -1.64 1.61
N TYR A 269 7.31 -1.10 2.48
CA TYR A 269 7.23 -1.23 3.94
C TYR A 269 5.87 -0.83 4.55
N ARG A 270 5.09 0.01 3.86
CA ARG A 270 3.72 0.35 4.27
C ARG A 270 2.76 -0.84 4.16
N TRP A 271 3.10 -1.82 3.32
CA TRP A 271 2.40 -3.07 3.12
C TRP A 271 3.34 -4.24 3.39
N ALA A 272 3.67 -4.45 4.67
CA ALA A 272 4.66 -5.44 5.12
C ALA A 272 4.47 -6.85 4.50
N ASP A 273 3.24 -7.30 4.31
CA ASP A 273 2.97 -8.60 3.68
C ASP A 273 3.35 -8.62 2.19
N LEU A 274 3.10 -7.53 1.46
CA LEU A 274 3.49 -7.42 0.04
C LEU A 274 5.02 -7.36 -0.09
N GLU A 275 5.67 -6.54 0.75
CA GLU A 275 7.13 -6.46 0.80
C GLU A 275 7.75 -7.82 1.11
N SER A 276 7.22 -8.54 2.10
CA SER A 276 7.71 -9.88 2.46
C SER A 276 7.57 -10.87 1.32
N ILE A 277 6.45 -10.85 0.57
CA ILE A 277 6.25 -11.72 -0.59
C ILE A 277 7.31 -11.42 -1.68
N CYS A 278 7.55 -10.14 -1.97
CA CYS A 278 8.54 -9.72 -2.97
C CYS A 278 9.96 -10.10 -2.55
N ILE A 279 10.37 -9.79 -1.32
CA ILE A 279 11.74 -10.07 -0.83
C ILE A 279 11.99 -11.58 -0.78
N GLN A 280 11.02 -12.34 -0.26
CA GLN A 280 11.13 -13.80 -0.20
C GLN A 280 11.28 -14.38 -1.61
N TYR A 281 10.42 -13.96 -2.55
CA TYR A 281 10.51 -14.38 -3.95
C TYR A 281 11.87 -14.04 -4.58
N LEU A 282 12.35 -12.80 -4.43
CA LEU A 282 13.64 -12.37 -4.97
C LEU A 282 14.83 -13.15 -4.38
N SER A 283 14.73 -13.56 -3.12
CA SER A 283 15.72 -14.43 -2.48
C SER A 283 15.66 -15.86 -3.04
N ASP A 284 14.46 -16.43 -3.14
CA ASP A 284 14.26 -17.81 -3.58
C ASP A 284 14.64 -17.99 -5.04
N ILE A 285 14.20 -17.08 -5.93
CA ILE A 285 14.46 -17.19 -7.37
C ILE A 285 15.96 -17.08 -7.69
N LYS A 286 16.72 -16.31 -6.92
CA LYS A 286 18.19 -16.22 -7.05
C LYS A 286 18.88 -17.54 -6.68
N SER A 287 18.30 -18.30 -5.74
CA SER A 287 18.82 -19.64 -5.39
C SER A 287 18.52 -20.68 -6.48
N TYR A 288 17.52 -20.41 -7.34
CA TYR A 288 17.11 -21.30 -8.42
C TYR A 288 17.66 -20.90 -9.80
N ASP A 289 18.78 -20.17 -9.86
CA ASP A 289 19.41 -19.82 -11.13
C ASP A 289 20.22 -21.01 -11.68
N SER A 290 19.70 -21.62 -12.74
CA SER A 290 20.38 -22.66 -13.53
C SER A 290 20.70 -22.19 -14.97
N SER A 291 20.53 -20.89 -15.25
CA SER A 291 20.64 -20.32 -16.60
C SER A 291 22.02 -20.58 -17.22
N SER A 292 23.08 -20.41 -16.45
CA SER A 292 24.48 -20.61 -16.89
C SER A 292 24.74 -22.03 -17.38
N TYR A 293 24.06 -23.03 -16.82
CA TYR A 293 24.16 -24.43 -17.25
C TYR A 293 23.24 -24.71 -18.45
N VAL A 294 21.97 -24.35 -18.32
CA VAL A 294 20.93 -24.69 -19.31
C VAL A 294 21.17 -23.97 -20.64
N LEU A 295 21.60 -22.72 -20.60
CA LEU A 295 21.88 -21.88 -21.77
C LEU A 295 23.36 -21.88 -22.18
N ALA A 296 24.18 -22.80 -21.66
CA ALA A 296 25.61 -22.84 -21.97
C ALA A 296 25.88 -22.80 -23.49
N GLU A 297 26.63 -21.79 -23.94
CA GLU A 297 27.03 -21.63 -25.34
C GLU A 297 28.37 -22.35 -25.60
N PRO A 298 28.50 -23.11 -26.70
CA PRO A 298 29.75 -23.75 -27.06
C PRO A 298 30.78 -22.73 -27.57
N ASN A 299 32.04 -22.86 -27.14
CA ASN A 299 33.14 -22.02 -27.64
C ASN A 299 33.67 -22.49 -29.01
N PHE A 300 33.40 -23.73 -29.40
CA PHE A 300 33.86 -24.34 -30.66
C PHE A 300 32.79 -25.23 -31.29
N GLU A 301 32.85 -25.42 -32.60
CA GLU A 301 31.88 -26.20 -33.39
C GLU A 301 31.79 -27.67 -32.94
N GLN A 302 32.90 -28.28 -32.51
CA GLN A 302 32.91 -29.65 -31.98
C GLN A 302 32.17 -29.76 -30.63
N GLN A 303 32.24 -28.73 -29.80
CA GLN A 303 31.51 -28.67 -28.52
C GLN A 303 30.01 -28.47 -28.74
N LEU A 304 29.59 -27.85 -29.85
CA LEU A 304 28.17 -27.65 -30.17
C LEU A 304 27.46 -28.99 -30.38
N ALA A 305 28.06 -29.91 -31.12
CA ALA A 305 27.50 -31.24 -31.36
C ALA A 305 27.38 -32.03 -30.05
N ASP A 306 28.41 -31.98 -29.20
CA ASP A 306 28.42 -32.65 -27.90
C ASP A 306 27.33 -32.08 -26.96
N ILE A 307 27.19 -30.76 -26.89
CA ILE A 307 26.16 -30.09 -26.08
C ILE A 307 24.76 -30.42 -26.60
N GLN A 308 24.55 -30.44 -27.92
CA GLN A 308 23.26 -30.80 -28.50
C GLN A 308 22.90 -32.26 -28.22
N ALA A 309 23.85 -33.18 -28.33
CA ALA A 309 23.65 -34.59 -28.01
C ALA A 309 23.32 -34.78 -26.51
N GLN A 310 24.03 -34.07 -25.63
CA GLN A 310 23.75 -34.09 -24.20
C GLN A 310 22.34 -33.57 -23.90
N ARG A 311 21.94 -32.43 -24.49
CA ARG A 311 20.59 -31.87 -24.31
C ARG A 311 19.50 -32.85 -24.76
N GLN A 312 19.69 -33.54 -25.88
CA GLN A 312 18.74 -34.56 -26.35
C GLN A 312 18.62 -35.72 -25.36
N GLN A 313 19.75 -36.18 -24.82
CA GLN A 313 19.77 -37.21 -23.79
C GLN A 313 19.05 -36.75 -22.51
N ASP A 314 19.30 -35.52 -22.06
CA ASP A 314 18.64 -34.96 -20.88
C ASP A 314 17.13 -34.84 -21.10
N MET A 315 16.65 -34.44 -22.29
CA MET A 315 15.21 -34.39 -22.58
C MET A 315 14.54 -35.77 -22.52
N LEU A 316 15.23 -36.83 -22.97
CA LEU A 316 14.74 -38.20 -22.85
C LEU A 316 14.62 -38.60 -21.37
N LEU A 317 15.64 -38.31 -20.57
CA LEU A 317 15.63 -38.60 -19.14
C LEU A 317 14.53 -37.83 -18.37
N ILE A 318 14.23 -36.59 -18.78
CA ILE A 318 13.10 -35.83 -18.23
C ILE A 318 11.77 -36.49 -18.62
N SER A 319 11.62 -36.97 -19.86
CA SER A 319 10.39 -37.62 -20.33
C SER A 319 10.11 -38.96 -19.62
N GLU A 320 11.16 -39.69 -19.23
CA GLU A 320 11.09 -40.96 -18.50
C GLU A 320 11.03 -40.79 -16.98
N TYR A 321 11.00 -39.55 -16.48
CA TYR A 321 11.02 -39.30 -15.04
C TYR A 321 9.76 -39.84 -14.36
N PRO A 322 9.87 -40.58 -13.24
CA PRO A 322 8.70 -41.21 -12.61
C PRO A 322 7.71 -40.17 -12.07
N SER A 323 6.46 -40.21 -12.53
CA SER A 323 5.40 -39.29 -12.11
C SER A 323 5.01 -39.43 -10.63
N ASP A 324 5.31 -40.56 -10.01
CA ASP A 324 5.01 -40.90 -8.61
C ASP A 324 6.13 -40.48 -7.64
N LYS A 325 7.31 -40.11 -8.14
CA LYS A 325 8.47 -39.73 -7.34
C LYS A 325 8.50 -38.23 -7.10
N ALA A 326 8.73 -37.83 -5.84
CA ALA A 326 8.97 -36.43 -5.51
C ALA A 326 10.24 -35.93 -6.21
N VAL A 327 10.13 -34.75 -6.83
CA VAL A 327 11.23 -34.11 -7.55
C VAL A 327 12.15 -33.46 -6.52
N GLU A 328 13.28 -34.12 -6.24
CA GLU A 328 14.26 -33.67 -5.25
C GLU A 328 15.66 -33.61 -5.83
N LEU A 329 16.46 -32.66 -5.33
CA LEU A 329 17.88 -32.54 -5.66
C LEU A 329 18.64 -33.73 -5.08
N SER A 330 19.61 -34.25 -5.82
CA SER A 330 20.47 -35.34 -5.34
C SER A 330 21.91 -35.14 -5.78
N ASN A 331 22.87 -35.61 -4.98
CA ASN A 331 24.30 -35.30 -5.17
C ASN A 331 24.89 -35.77 -6.51
N GLU A 332 24.25 -36.72 -7.19
CA GLU A 332 24.76 -37.35 -8.43
C GLU A 332 23.74 -37.36 -9.57
N ASN A 333 22.92 -36.31 -9.68
CA ASN A 333 21.91 -36.23 -10.74
C ASN A 333 22.24 -35.15 -11.77
N SER A 334 22.51 -35.58 -13.01
CA SER A 334 22.69 -34.70 -14.17
C SER A 334 21.48 -33.82 -14.45
N LEU A 335 20.29 -34.21 -13.95
CA LEU A 335 19.06 -33.44 -14.08
C LEU A 335 18.89 -32.34 -13.04
N ASN A 336 19.78 -32.21 -12.05
CA ASN A 336 19.69 -31.16 -11.03
C ASN A 336 19.47 -29.75 -11.60
N PRO A 337 20.15 -29.31 -12.67
CA PRO A 337 19.90 -27.99 -13.26
C PRO A 337 18.46 -27.83 -13.77
N TYR A 338 17.87 -28.89 -14.35
CA TYR A 338 16.47 -28.88 -14.80
C TYR A 338 15.49 -28.96 -13.63
N ILE A 339 15.84 -29.66 -12.56
CA ILE A 339 15.07 -29.68 -11.31
C ILE A 339 15.06 -28.30 -10.67
N ILE A 340 16.20 -27.60 -10.65
CA ILE A 340 16.31 -26.22 -10.19
C ILE A 340 15.41 -25.30 -11.04
N LEU A 341 15.46 -25.43 -12.36
CA LEU A 341 14.55 -24.71 -13.28
C LEU A 341 13.08 -24.99 -12.94
N PHE A 342 12.71 -26.26 -12.73
CA PHE A 342 11.35 -26.66 -12.35
C PHE A 342 10.90 -26.02 -11.04
N MET A 343 11.74 -26.05 -10.00
CA MET A 343 11.48 -25.40 -8.72
C MET A 343 11.35 -23.87 -8.88
N GLY A 344 12.17 -23.26 -9.73
CA GLY A 344 12.08 -21.85 -10.09
C GLY A 344 10.73 -21.51 -10.73
N ILE A 345 10.27 -22.30 -11.71
CA ILE A 345 8.96 -22.11 -12.35
C ILE A 345 7.83 -22.18 -11.33
N GLN A 346 7.83 -23.20 -10.47
CA GLN A 346 6.81 -23.35 -9.42
C GLN A 346 6.81 -22.14 -8.46
N THR A 347 8.00 -21.70 -8.05
CA THR A 347 8.18 -20.56 -7.15
C THR A 347 7.63 -19.27 -7.76
N THR A 348 7.91 -19.01 -9.04
CA THR A 348 7.39 -17.82 -9.72
C THR A 348 5.87 -17.89 -9.94
N ILE A 349 5.31 -19.05 -10.28
CA ILE A 349 3.84 -19.21 -10.40
C ILE A 349 3.14 -18.94 -9.06
N ASP A 350 3.68 -19.48 -7.96
CA ASP A 350 3.14 -19.24 -6.61
C ASP A 350 3.25 -17.77 -6.21
N PHE A 351 4.39 -17.14 -6.51
CA PHE A 351 4.58 -15.70 -6.30
C PHE A 351 3.54 -14.88 -7.06
N ILE A 352 3.31 -15.13 -8.36
CA ILE A 352 2.33 -14.39 -9.16
C ILE A 352 0.93 -14.46 -8.52
N LYS A 353 0.50 -15.64 -8.09
CA LYS A 353 -0.80 -15.82 -7.41
C LYS A 353 -0.88 -15.01 -6.12
N LYS A 354 0.13 -15.12 -5.25
CA LYS A 354 0.17 -14.44 -3.94
C LYS A 354 0.27 -12.91 -4.10
N PHE A 355 1.13 -12.45 -5.00
CA PHE A 355 1.31 -11.03 -5.27
C PHE A 355 0.02 -10.40 -5.77
N GLN A 356 -0.61 -10.98 -6.79
CA GLN A 356 -1.85 -10.43 -7.37
C GLN A 356 -2.98 -10.41 -6.35
N LEU A 357 -3.17 -11.49 -5.57
CA LEU A 357 -4.17 -11.51 -4.51
C LEU A 357 -3.93 -10.39 -3.49
N ARG A 358 -2.69 -10.23 -3.01
CA ARG A 358 -2.36 -9.22 -2.00
C ARG A 358 -2.47 -7.80 -2.55
N TYR A 359 -2.05 -7.59 -3.79
CA TYR A 359 -2.18 -6.31 -4.48
C TYR A 359 -3.65 -5.91 -4.62
N GLN A 360 -4.54 -6.84 -4.96
CA GLN A 360 -5.98 -6.58 -5.02
C GLN A 360 -6.60 -6.23 -3.67
N GLU A 361 -6.21 -6.92 -2.60
CA GLU A 361 -6.66 -6.57 -1.25
C GLU A 361 -6.28 -5.12 -0.91
N ILE A 362 -5.06 -4.70 -1.27
CA ILE A 362 -4.59 -3.33 -1.07
C ILE A 362 -5.47 -2.35 -1.87
N MET A 363 -5.74 -2.64 -3.14
CA MET A 363 -6.60 -1.82 -4.01
C MET A 363 -8.04 -1.69 -3.49
N GLN A 364 -8.55 -2.69 -2.76
CA GLN A 364 -9.90 -2.64 -2.16
C GLN A 364 -9.95 -1.89 -0.82
N THR A 365 -8.82 -1.78 -0.12
CA THR A 365 -8.74 -1.16 1.22
C THR A 365 -8.55 0.37 1.20
N ILE A 366 -8.18 0.93 0.06
CA ILE A 366 -7.88 2.36 -0.16
C ILE A 366 -9.04 3.01 -0.90
#